data_AF-A0A7C7D1Z3-F1
#
_entry.id   AF-A0A7C7D1Z3-F1
#
_cell.length_a   1.000
_cell.length_b   1.000
_cell.length_c   1.000
_cell.angle_alpha   90.00
_cell.angle_beta   90.00
_cell.angle_gamma   90.00
#
_symmetry.space_group_name_H-M   'P 1'
#
loop_
_entity.id
_entity.type
_entity.pdbx_description
1 polymer ?
#
loop_
_entity_poly.entity_id
_entity_poly.type
_entity_poly.pdbx_seq_one_letter_code
_entity_poly.pdbx_strand_id
1 'polypeptide(L)'
;MSQYQVKAGPEAFLPPAAASMGIVLPDPGEGHIEGRIVPEEEAYEHCAKKILEAKVPTIFPGPLVLWKWNDHVAEKAAAIKELAVEAPMRLIPMADYRPKYPKIEYEVEINPNHPNLTIWHNKIDACIFVGVHCHQANLA
;
A
#
# COMPACT_ATOMS: atom_id res chain seq x y z
N MET A 1 -1.11 -5.43 -28.42
CA MET A 1 -1.78 -4.33 -27.70
C MET A 1 -0.75 -3.71 -26.77
N SER A 2 -0.70 -2.38 -26.65
CA SER A 2 0.20 -1.74 -25.68
C SER A 2 -0.26 -2.07 -24.26
N GLN A 3 0.70 -2.25 -23.35
CA GLN A 3 0.42 -2.41 -21.93
C GLN A 3 -0.29 -1.17 -21.38
N TYR A 4 -1.40 -1.38 -20.66
CA TYR A 4 -2.14 -0.29 -20.05
C TYR A 4 -1.45 0.21 -18.78
N GLN A 5 -1.41 1.52 -18.62
CA GLN A 5 -0.86 2.20 -17.45
C GLN A 5 -1.73 3.43 -17.18
N VAL A 6 -2.14 3.63 -15.93
CA VAL A 6 -2.88 4.83 -15.52
C VAL A 6 -1.95 6.04 -15.67
N LYS A 7 -2.35 7.05 -16.44
CA LYS A 7 -1.58 8.28 -16.59
C LYS A 7 -2.04 9.36 -15.62
N ALA A 8 -1.10 10.20 -15.21
CA ALA A 8 -1.42 11.41 -14.46
C ALA A 8 -2.39 12.30 -15.27
N GLY A 9 -3.28 12.99 -14.56
CA GLY A 9 -4.30 13.85 -15.16
C GLY A 9 -5.73 13.34 -14.89
N PRO A 10 -6.71 13.66 -15.76
CA PRO A 10 -8.12 13.32 -15.55
C PRO A 10 -8.38 11.82 -15.31
N GLU A 11 -7.62 10.95 -15.98
CA GLU A 11 -7.74 9.49 -15.85
C GLU A 11 -7.39 8.99 -14.44
N ALA A 12 -6.44 9.63 -13.74
CA ALA A 12 -6.08 9.24 -12.37
C ALA A 12 -7.20 9.48 -11.36
N PHE A 13 -8.18 10.35 -11.66
CA PHE A 13 -9.34 10.58 -10.78
C PHE A 13 -10.41 9.50 -10.92
N LEU A 14 -10.54 8.92 -12.11
CA LEU A 14 -11.53 7.88 -12.41
C LEU A 14 -10.96 6.92 -13.46
N PRO A 15 -9.99 6.07 -13.07
CA PRO A 15 -9.40 5.13 -14.01
C PRO A 15 -10.41 4.05 -14.40
N PRO A 16 -10.35 3.50 -15.63
CA PRO A 16 -11.09 2.30 -15.98
C PRO A 16 -10.70 1.15 -15.05
N ALA A 17 -11.61 0.17 -14.91
CA ALA A 17 -11.31 -1.01 -14.11
C ALA A 17 -10.09 -1.75 -14.68
N ALA A 18 -9.12 -2.08 -13.82
CA ALA A 18 -7.88 -2.77 -14.22
C ALA A 18 -8.17 -4.04 -15.05
N ALA A 19 -9.18 -4.82 -14.64
CA ALA A 19 -9.62 -6.02 -15.35
C ALA A 19 -10.14 -5.74 -16.78
N SER A 20 -10.85 -4.62 -17.00
CA SER A 20 -11.29 -4.22 -18.35
C SER A 20 -10.13 -3.79 -19.26
N MET A 21 -8.98 -3.48 -18.67
CA MET A 21 -7.76 -3.13 -19.39
C MET A 21 -6.82 -4.33 -19.56
N GLY A 22 -7.27 -5.54 -19.20
CA GLY A 22 -6.50 -6.78 -19.35
C GLY A 22 -5.47 -7.04 -18.26
N ILE A 23 -5.52 -6.29 -17.14
CA ILE A 23 -4.67 -6.57 -15.97
C ILE A 23 -5.29 -7.75 -15.20
N VAL A 24 -4.49 -8.79 -15.00
CA VAL A 24 -4.86 -10.01 -14.26
C VAL A 24 -4.02 -10.14 -13.00
N LEU A 25 -4.42 -11.03 -12.08
CA LEU A 25 -3.64 -11.29 -10.87
C LEU A 25 -2.32 -12.00 -11.20
N PRO A 26 -1.23 -11.74 -10.45
CA PRO A 26 0.04 -12.44 -10.63
C PRO A 26 -0.05 -13.88 -10.08
N ASP A 27 0.73 -14.80 -10.66
CA ASP A 27 0.90 -16.15 -10.12
C ASP A 27 1.92 -16.15 -8.95
N PRO A 28 1.99 -17.23 -8.14
CA PRO A 28 3.00 -17.35 -7.10
C PRO A 28 4.43 -17.20 -7.66
N GLY A 29 5.23 -16.31 -7.07
CA GLY A 29 6.57 -15.95 -7.56
C GLY A 29 6.58 -14.75 -8.51
N GLU A 30 5.44 -14.10 -8.73
CA GLU A 30 5.31 -12.89 -9.52
C GLU A 30 4.72 -11.72 -8.70
N GLY A 31 4.94 -10.50 -9.18
CA GLY A 31 4.36 -9.28 -8.64
C GLY A 31 3.93 -8.32 -9.74
N HIS A 32 3.26 -7.23 -9.35
CA HIS A 32 2.87 -6.16 -10.27
C HIS A 32 3.73 -4.92 -10.09
N ILE A 33 4.16 -4.34 -11.21
CA ILE A 33 4.67 -2.97 -11.30
C ILE A 33 3.78 -2.22 -12.29
N GLU A 34 2.88 -1.37 -11.78
CA GLU A 34 2.05 -0.48 -12.59
C GLU A 34 1.28 -1.22 -13.71
N GLY A 35 0.71 -2.39 -13.37
CA GLY A 35 -0.03 -3.25 -14.30
C GLY A 35 0.82 -4.24 -15.11
N ARG A 36 2.15 -4.28 -14.88
CA ARG A 36 3.06 -5.29 -15.46
C ARG A 36 3.36 -6.40 -14.47
N ILE A 37 3.06 -7.63 -14.88
CA ILE A 37 3.53 -8.82 -14.18
C ILE A 37 5.04 -8.94 -14.39
N VAL A 38 5.75 -9.09 -13.28
CA VAL A 38 7.20 -9.23 -13.20
C VAL A 38 7.56 -10.34 -12.22
N PRO A 39 8.79 -10.89 -12.28
CA PRO A 39 9.27 -11.76 -11.21
C PRO A 39 9.22 -11.05 -9.85
N GLU A 40 8.90 -11.80 -8.80
CA GLU A 40 8.74 -11.28 -7.43
C GLU A 40 9.98 -10.49 -6.96
N GLU A 41 11.19 -10.97 -7.23
CA GLU A 41 12.45 -10.28 -6.92
C GLU A 41 12.53 -8.89 -7.58
N GLU A 42 12.08 -8.74 -8.84
CA GLU A 42 12.05 -7.45 -9.53
C GLU A 42 11.05 -6.50 -8.87
N ALA A 43 9.89 -7.01 -8.42
CA ALA A 43 8.91 -6.23 -7.69
C ALA A 43 9.46 -5.75 -6.33
N TYR A 44 10.16 -6.61 -5.59
CA TYR A 44 10.80 -6.23 -4.33
C TYR A 44 11.89 -5.18 -4.53
N GLU A 45 12.77 -5.35 -5.52
CA GLU A 45 13.82 -4.37 -5.80
C GLU A 45 13.24 -3.01 -6.20
N HIS A 46 12.19 -3.01 -7.03
CA HIS A 46 11.47 -1.79 -7.41
C HIS A 46 10.81 -1.10 -6.22
N CYS A 47 10.16 -1.86 -5.35
CA CYS A 47 9.56 -1.36 -4.11
C CYS A 47 10.63 -0.74 -3.19
N ALA A 48 11.74 -1.45 -2.97
CA ALA A 48 12.85 -0.97 -2.15
C ALA A 48 13.42 0.35 -2.67
N LYS A 49 13.66 0.47 -3.98
CA LYS A 49 14.12 1.73 -4.60
C LYS A 49 13.16 2.89 -4.35
N LYS A 50 11.86 2.69 -4.62
CA LYS A 50 10.84 3.74 -4.39
C LYS A 50 10.80 4.21 -2.93
N ILE A 51 10.98 3.30 -1.98
CA ILE A 51 10.98 3.62 -0.54
C ILE A 51 12.27 4.34 -0.12
N LEU A 52 13.43 3.92 -0.63
CA LEU A 52 14.72 4.55 -0.31
C LEU A 52 14.87 5.94 -0.93
N GLU A 53 14.20 6.21 -2.06
CA GLU A 53 14.17 7.52 -2.72
C GLU A 53 13.16 8.51 -2.10
N ALA A 54 12.23 8.00 -1.29
CA ALA A 54 11.16 8.79 -0.70
C ALA A 54 11.66 9.64 0.48
N LYS A 55 11.05 10.81 0.67
CA LYS A 55 11.34 11.74 1.77
C LYS A 55 10.55 11.42 3.02
N VAL A 56 9.33 10.92 2.88
CA VAL A 56 8.43 10.56 3.98
C VAL A 56 7.85 9.15 3.73
N PRO A 57 8.71 8.11 3.65
CA PRO A 57 8.22 6.76 3.43
C PRO A 57 7.43 6.29 4.64
N THR A 58 6.30 5.62 4.40
CA THR A 58 5.39 5.19 5.46
C THR A 58 4.88 3.77 5.22
N ILE A 59 4.81 2.96 6.25
CA ILE A 59 4.14 1.65 6.22
C ILE A 59 2.81 1.71 6.97
N PHE A 60 1.77 1.18 6.34
CA PHE A 60 0.42 1.06 6.88
C PHE A 60 0.08 -0.40 7.15
N PRO A 61 0.38 -0.93 8.35
CA PRO A 61 -0.06 -2.25 8.76
C PRO A 61 -1.58 -2.23 9.00
N GLY A 62 -2.28 -3.15 8.34
CA GLY A 62 -3.72 -3.31 8.40
C GLY A 62 -4.19 -4.33 9.43
N PRO A 63 -5.52 -4.52 9.54
CA PRO A 63 -6.11 -5.39 10.56
C PRO A 63 -5.65 -6.86 10.42
N LEU A 64 -5.32 -7.31 9.21
CA LEU A 64 -4.89 -8.69 8.98
C LEU A 64 -3.51 -9.01 9.56
N VAL A 65 -2.71 -7.98 9.88
CA VAL A 65 -1.37 -8.13 10.46
C VAL A 65 -1.23 -7.51 11.86
N LEU A 66 -2.14 -6.63 12.27
CA LEU A 66 -2.12 -5.98 13.59
C LEU A 66 -2.68 -6.86 14.72
N TRP A 67 -3.69 -7.69 14.42
CA TRP A 67 -4.35 -8.49 15.44
C TRP A 67 -3.77 -9.90 15.46
N LYS A 68 -3.17 -10.34 16.56
CA LYS A 68 -2.61 -11.71 16.69
C LYS A 68 -3.73 -12.75 16.77
N TRP A 69 -4.35 -13.06 15.64
CA TRP A 69 -5.39 -14.08 15.52
C TRP A 69 -4.82 -15.47 15.17
N ASN A 70 -3.55 -15.54 14.77
CA ASN A 70 -2.77 -16.77 14.63
C ASN A 70 -1.26 -16.48 14.78
N ASP A 71 -0.43 -17.52 14.81
CA ASP A 71 1.03 -17.37 14.97
C ASP A 71 1.72 -16.77 13.74
N HIS A 72 1.24 -17.08 12.53
CA HIS A 72 1.78 -16.52 11.29
C HIS A 72 1.60 -14.99 11.17
N VAL A 73 0.60 -14.43 11.84
CA VAL A 73 0.41 -12.98 11.94
C VAL A 73 1.50 -12.34 12.79
N ALA A 74 1.95 -13.02 13.85
CA ALA A 74 3.04 -12.52 14.68
C ALA A 74 4.36 -12.44 13.89
N GLU A 75 4.63 -13.42 13.03
CA GLU A 75 5.78 -13.41 12.11
C GLU A 75 5.72 -12.21 11.16
N LYS A 76 4.55 -11.96 10.55
CA LYS A 76 4.35 -10.79 9.66
C LYS A 76 4.52 -9.47 10.39
N ALA A 77 3.98 -9.34 11.60
CA ALA A 77 4.14 -8.14 12.40
C ALA A 77 5.60 -7.87 12.79
N ALA A 78 6.36 -8.93 13.10
CA ALA A 78 7.79 -8.83 13.35
C ALA A 78 8.55 -8.37 12.09
N ALA A 79 8.29 -8.97 10.94
CA ALA A 79 8.92 -8.59 9.67
C ALA A 79 8.62 -7.14 9.27
N ILE A 80 7.38 -6.66 9.46
CA ILE A 80 7.00 -5.26 9.23
C ILE A 80 7.80 -4.31 10.14
N LYS A 81 7.98 -4.69 11.41
CA LYS A 81 8.73 -3.89 12.37
C LYS A 81 10.21 -3.84 12.02
N GLU A 82 10.81 -4.95 11.62
CA GLU A 82 12.19 -5.02 11.14
C GLU A 82 12.38 -4.15 9.90
N LEU A 83 11.47 -4.26 8.92
CA LEU A 83 11.50 -3.45 7.70
C LEU A 83 11.42 -1.94 7.99
N ALA A 84 10.59 -1.53 8.96
CA ALA A 84 10.46 -0.13 9.37
C ALA A 84 11.68 0.39 10.17
N VAL A 85 12.55 -0.50 10.65
CA VAL A 85 13.83 -0.13 11.28
C VAL A 85 14.93 -0.01 10.22
N GLU A 86 14.98 -0.93 9.25
CA GLU A 86 15.98 -0.97 8.19
C GLU A 86 15.84 0.18 7.19
N ALA A 87 14.61 0.46 6.74
CA ALA A 87 14.28 1.68 6.03
C ALA A 87 13.58 2.61 7.03
N PRO A 88 14.00 3.88 7.20
CA PRO A 88 13.48 4.81 8.21
C PRO A 88 12.04 5.25 7.89
N MET A 89 11.12 4.30 7.87
CA MET A 89 9.73 4.48 7.52
C MET A 89 8.91 4.80 8.77
N ARG A 90 7.93 5.69 8.61
CA ARG A 90 6.91 5.89 9.64
C ARG A 90 5.98 4.68 9.67
N LEU A 91 5.52 4.29 10.84
CA LEU A 91 4.51 3.25 11.00
C LEU A 91 3.20 3.90 11.45
N ILE A 92 2.20 3.88 10.58
CA ILE A 92 0.87 4.42 10.88
C ILE A 92 -0.14 3.28 10.75
N PRO A 93 -0.72 2.75 11.84
CA PRO A 93 -1.62 1.62 11.76
C PRO A 93 -2.98 1.94 11.13
N MET A 94 -3.53 0.97 10.39
CA MET A 94 -4.93 0.89 10.01
C MET A 94 -5.60 -0.20 10.87
N ALA A 95 -5.97 0.14 12.10
CA ALA A 95 -6.42 -0.83 13.10
C ALA A 95 -7.75 -1.52 12.74
N ASP A 96 -8.68 -0.79 12.10
CA ASP A 96 -9.97 -1.33 11.66
C ASP A 96 -10.49 -0.61 10.40
N TYR A 97 -11.54 -1.19 9.79
CA TYR A 97 -12.23 -0.60 8.63
C TYR A 97 -13.43 0.28 9.00
N ARG A 98 -13.67 0.52 10.29
CA ARG A 98 -14.85 1.27 10.70
C ARG A 98 -14.66 2.73 10.32
N PRO A 99 -15.67 3.40 9.73
CA PRO A 99 -15.57 4.83 9.46
C PRO A 99 -15.33 5.59 10.77
N LYS A 100 -14.17 6.24 10.90
CA LYS A 100 -13.84 7.09 12.06
C LYS A 100 -14.13 8.58 11.85
N TYR A 101 -14.71 8.95 10.72
CA TYR A 101 -15.01 10.34 10.42
C TYR A 101 -16.08 10.91 11.39
N PRO A 102 -15.91 12.13 11.94
CA PRO A 102 -14.82 13.10 11.73
C PRO A 102 -13.66 13.02 12.75
N LYS A 103 -13.62 12.00 13.62
CA LYS A 103 -12.77 11.93 14.82
C LYS A 103 -11.40 11.28 14.59
N ILE A 104 -10.84 11.36 13.39
CA ILE A 104 -9.57 10.70 13.07
C ILE A 104 -8.38 11.58 13.45
N GLU A 105 -7.37 10.97 14.09
CA GLU A 105 -6.08 11.59 14.37
C GLU A 105 -5.06 11.28 13.27
N TYR A 106 -4.92 12.19 12.31
CA TYR A 106 -4.15 11.96 11.07
C TYR A 106 -2.67 11.63 11.29
N GLU A 107 -2.06 12.00 12.42
CA GLU A 107 -0.64 11.75 12.69
C GLU A 107 -0.35 10.28 13.08
N VAL A 108 -1.36 9.57 13.61
CA VAL A 108 -1.20 8.26 14.25
C VAL A 108 -2.12 7.19 13.68
N GLU A 109 -3.08 7.53 12.84
CA GLU A 109 -3.97 6.56 12.20
C GLU A 109 -4.39 6.96 10.78
N ILE A 110 -4.83 5.96 10.01
CA ILE A 110 -5.38 6.13 8.66
C ILE A 110 -6.81 5.60 8.58
N ASN A 111 -7.70 6.38 7.94
CA ASN A 111 -9.07 5.95 7.66
C ASN A 111 -9.11 5.26 6.30
N PRO A 112 -9.58 4.02 6.19
CA PRO A 112 -9.63 3.31 4.91
C PRO A 112 -10.56 3.96 3.87
N ASN A 113 -11.58 4.71 4.30
CA ASN A 113 -12.49 5.40 3.39
C ASN A 113 -11.94 6.75 2.92
N HIS A 114 -11.03 7.36 3.69
CA HIS A 114 -10.42 8.65 3.38
C HIS A 114 -8.91 8.63 3.69
N PRO A 115 -8.14 7.73 3.05
CA PRO A 115 -6.71 7.59 3.32
C PRO A 115 -5.93 8.85 2.93
N ASN A 116 -6.47 9.60 1.95
CA ASN A 116 -5.94 10.87 1.47
C ASN A 116 -5.76 11.90 2.59
N LEU A 117 -6.61 11.91 3.63
CA LEU A 117 -6.49 12.88 4.72
C LEU A 117 -5.18 12.68 5.49
N THR A 118 -4.87 11.43 5.85
CA THR A 118 -3.61 11.06 6.51
C THR A 118 -2.41 11.26 5.58
N ILE A 119 -2.51 10.82 4.32
CA ILE A 119 -1.42 10.93 3.34
C ILE A 119 -1.04 12.40 3.09
N TRP A 120 -2.03 13.27 2.83
CA TRP A 120 -1.78 14.68 2.53
C TRP A 120 -1.33 15.47 3.76
N HIS A 121 -1.94 15.22 4.93
CA HIS A 121 -1.54 15.87 6.18
C HIS A 121 -0.06 15.61 6.50
N ASN A 122 0.37 14.35 6.36
CA ASN A 122 1.73 13.93 6.66
C ASN A 122 2.72 14.12 5.50
N LYS A 123 2.25 14.58 4.33
CA LYS A 123 3.05 14.74 3.10
C LYS A 123 3.79 13.45 2.71
N ILE A 124 3.11 12.32 2.84
CA ILE A 124 3.64 10.98 2.49
C ILE A 124 3.78 10.91 0.97
N ASP A 125 4.99 10.61 0.49
CA ASP A 125 5.34 10.54 -0.93
C ASP A 125 5.55 9.10 -1.45
N ALA A 126 5.78 8.14 -0.56
CA ALA A 126 5.69 6.71 -0.86
C ALA A 126 5.16 5.94 0.36
N CYS A 127 4.39 4.87 0.12
CA CYS A 127 3.94 4.02 1.21
C CYS A 127 3.76 2.56 0.83
N ILE A 128 3.88 1.69 1.84
CA ILE A 128 3.61 0.26 1.76
C ILE A 128 2.33 -0.04 2.53
N PHE A 129 1.42 -0.77 1.92
CA PHE A 129 0.21 -1.26 2.53
C PHE A 129 0.34 -2.76 2.79
N VAL A 130 0.21 -3.22 4.04
CA VAL A 130 0.33 -4.64 4.38
C VAL A 130 -0.88 -5.10 5.17
N GLY A 131 -1.56 -6.15 4.71
CA GLY A 131 -2.73 -6.69 5.42
C GLY A 131 -3.94 -5.77 5.42
N VAL A 132 -4.07 -4.93 4.38
CA VAL A 132 -5.22 -4.06 4.14
C VAL A 132 -6.04 -4.55 2.95
N HIS A 133 -7.34 -4.31 3.01
CA HIS A 133 -8.26 -4.33 1.88
C HIS A 133 -8.48 -2.88 1.47
N CYS A 134 -7.63 -2.37 0.58
CA CYS A 134 -7.80 -1.02 0.07
C CYS A 134 -8.47 -1.10 -1.30
N HIS A 135 -9.71 -0.62 -1.40
CA HIS A 135 -10.44 -0.53 -2.67
C HIS A 135 -9.67 0.31 -3.72
N GLN A 136 -8.82 1.24 -3.26
CA GLN A 136 -8.02 2.12 -4.11
C GLN A 136 -6.61 1.59 -4.39
N ALA A 137 -6.08 0.61 -3.63
CA ALA A 137 -4.74 0.06 -3.91
C ALA A 137 -4.69 -0.72 -5.23
N ASN A 138 -5.85 -1.17 -5.74
CA ASN A 138 -5.97 -1.79 -7.06
C ASN A 138 -5.94 -0.78 -8.22
N LEU A 139 -5.79 0.51 -7.95
CA LEU A 139 -5.81 1.59 -8.95
C LEU A 139 -4.43 2.20 -9.21
N ALA A 140 -3.39 1.81 -8.46
CA ALA A 140 -2.02 2.30 -8.57
C ALA A 140 -1.13 1.36 -9.39
#